data_AF-A0A1F6ZSM6-F1
#
_entry.id   AF-A0A1F6ZSM6-F1
#
_cell.length_a   1.000
_cell.length_b   1.000
_cell.length_c   1.000
_cell.angle_alpha   90.00
_cell.angle_beta   90.00
_cell.angle_gamma   90.00
#
_symmetry.space_group_name_H-M   'P 1'
#
loop_
_entity.id
_entity.type
_entity.pdbx_description
1 polymer ?
#
loop_
_entity_poly.entity_id
_entity_poly.type
_entity_poly.pdbx_seq_one_letter_code
_entity_poly.pdbx_strand_id
1 'polypeptide(L)' 'MPNTRKKRYQKKVKLAVHGRRTKWAPFWAVIKKYGAGKRVHPSRMTSVRRSWRRNKLKIKPRKLRKRHLG' A
#
# COMPACT_ATOMS: atom_id res chain seq x y z
N MET A 1 -23.81 -18.99 6.97
CA MET A 1 -22.68 -18.45 7.78
C MET A 1 -21.74 -17.63 6.90
N PRO A 2 -21.36 -16.39 7.25
CA PRO A 2 -20.44 -15.59 6.43
C PRO A 2 -19.07 -16.26 6.36
N ASN A 3 -18.56 -16.53 5.15
CA ASN A 3 -17.31 -17.25 4.93
C ASN A 3 -16.09 -16.46 5.48
N THR A 4 -15.72 -16.74 6.73
CA THR A 4 -14.70 -16.01 7.51
C THR A 4 -13.29 -16.20 6.94
N ARG A 5 -13.00 -17.36 6.33
CA ARG A 5 -11.71 -17.66 5.70
C ARG A 5 -11.44 -16.74 4.50
N LYS A 6 -12.45 -16.55 3.63
CA LYS A 6 -12.36 -15.64 2.46
C LYS A 6 -12.07 -14.20 2.89
N LYS A 7 -12.74 -13.71 3.94
CA LYS A 7 -12.51 -12.36 4.49
C LYS A 7 -11.09 -12.19 5.07
N ARG A 8 -10.58 -13.19 5.80
CA ARG A 8 -9.20 -13.18 6.34
C ARG A 8 -8.16 -13.19 5.23
N TYR A 9 -8.38 -13.98 4.17
CA TYR A 9 -7.51 -14.02 3.01
C TYR A 9 -7.45 -12.67 2.29
N GLN A 10 -8.61 -12.05 2.01
CA GLN A 10 -8.67 -10.72 1.39
C GLN A 10 -7.96 -9.64 2.24
N LYS A 11 -8.07 -9.73 3.57
CA LYS A 11 -7.31 -8.85 4.48
C LYS A 11 -5.80 -9.06 4.33
N LYS A 12 -5.32 -10.31 4.32
CA LYS A 12 -3.90 -10.64 4.11
C LYS A 12 -3.38 -10.09 2.78
N VAL A 13 -4.12 -10.30 1.68
CA VAL A 13 -3.74 -9.79 0.35
C VAL A 13 -3.62 -8.26 0.35
N LYS A 14 -4.61 -7.55 0.91
CA LYS A 14 -4.57 -6.08 1.02
C LYS A 14 -3.37 -5.60 1.85
N LEU A 15 -3.11 -6.24 2.99
CA LEU A 15 -1.96 -5.91 3.82
C LEU A 15 -0.63 -6.16 3.09
N ALA A 16 -0.51 -7.25 2.34
CA ALA A 16 0.69 -7.54 1.54
C ALA A 16 0.94 -6.50 0.45
N VAL A 17 -0.11 -6.07 -0.27
CA VAL A 17 0.00 -4.97 -1.25
C VAL A 17 0.48 -3.68 -0.59
N HIS A 18 -0.06 -3.33 0.58
CA HIS A 18 0.35 -2.12 1.29
C HIS A 18 1.74 -2.21 1.93
N GLY A 19 2.15 -3.41 2.35
CA GLY A 19 3.51 -3.69 2.82
C GLY A 19 4.56 -3.44 1.73
N ARG A 20 4.25 -3.79 0.47
CA ARG A 20 5.14 -3.48 -0.67
C ARG A 20 5.34 -1.98 -0.90
N ARG A 21 4.37 -1.14 -0.54
CA ARG A 21 4.41 0.33 -0.75
C ARG A 21 5.21 1.10 0.31
N THR A 22 5.84 0.44 1.28
CA THR A 22 6.68 1.13 2.29
C THR A 22 8.09 1.42 1.79
N LYS A 23 8.56 0.60 0.83
CA LYS A 23 9.89 0.69 0.24
C LYS A 23 9.94 1.76 -0.85
N TRP A 24 11.13 2.29 -1.08
CA TRP A 24 11.42 3.16 -2.21
C TRP A 24 11.57 2.34 -3.50
N ALA A 25 11.53 3.03 -4.64
CA ALA A 25 11.91 2.44 -5.91
C ALA A 25 13.35 1.89 -5.83
N PRO A 26 13.60 0.69 -6.41
CA PRO A 26 14.92 0.09 -6.36
C PRO A 26 15.91 0.85 -7.26
N PHE A 27 17.18 0.84 -6.88
CA PHE A 27 18.23 1.60 -7.56
C PHE A 27 18.36 1.23 -9.05
N TRP A 28 18.31 -0.06 -9.38
CA TRP A 28 18.37 -0.52 -10.78
C TRP A 28 17.24 0.06 -11.64
N ALA A 29 16.05 0.28 -11.08
CA ALA A 29 14.93 0.86 -11.82
C ALA A 29 15.17 2.36 -12.07
N VAL A 30 15.75 3.06 -11.08
CA VAL A 30 16.14 4.47 -11.22
C VAL A 30 17.16 4.62 -12.34
N ILE A 31 18.19 3.79 -12.38
CA ILE A 31 19.18 3.79 -13.47
C ILE A 31 18.49 3.55 -14.81
N LYS A 32 17.64 2.52 -14.92
CA LYS A 32 16.96 2.18 -16.17
C LYS A 32 16.10 3.33 -16.72
N LYS A 33 15.46 4.11 -15.85
CA LYS A 33 14.59 5.23 -16.26
C LYS A 33 15.35 6.52 -16.57
N TYR A 34 16.35 6.87 -15.76
CA TYR A 34 17.01 8.19 -15.86
C TYR A 34 18.34 8.14 -16.62
N GLY A 35 18.92 6.97 -16.80
CA GLY A 35 20.25 6.75 -17.37
C GLY A 35 21.30 6.57 -16.29
N ALA A 36 22.38 5.87 -16.64
CA ALA A 36 23.56 5.72 -15.80
C ALA A 36 24.25 7.08 -15.57
N GLY A 37 24.88 7.26 -14.40
CA GLY A 37 25.62 8.47 -14.04
C GLY A 37 24.79 9.60 -13.42
N LYS A 38 23.45 9.56 -13.50
CA LYS A 38 22.60 10.58 -12.86
C LYS A 38 22.36 10.27 -11.39
N ARG A 39 22.71 11.20 -10.50
CA ARG A 39 22.46 11.13 -9.04
C ARG A 39 21.00 11.46 -8.70
N VAL A 40 20.06 10.69 -9.25
CA VAL A 40 18.63 10.88 -8.99
C VAL A 40 18.20 10.07 -7.78
N HIS A 41 17.62 10.75 -6.78
CA HIS A 41 17.06 10.07 -5.62
C HIS A 41 15.78 9.28 -5.99
N PRO A 42 15.56 8.06 -5.45
CA PRO A 42 14.41 7.23 -5.84
C PRO A 42 13.03 7.83 -5.55
N SER A 43 12.92 8.94 -4.81
CA SER A 43 11.64 9.66 -4.56
C SER A 43 11.06 10.14 -5.86
N ARG A 44 11.91 10.58 -6.78
CA ARG A 44 11.46 11.09 -8.08
C ARG A 44 10.74 10.02 -8.90
N MET A 45 11.09 8.75 -8.69
CA MET A 45 10.40 7.60 -9.30
C MET A 45 9.23 7.08 -8.45
N THR A 46 9.35 7.15 -7.12
CA THR A 46 8.37 6.56 -6.19
C THR A 46 7.14 7.45 -6.04
N SER A 47 6.09 7.19 -6.83
CA SER A 47 4.84 7.96 -6.77
C SER A 47 4.03 7.69 -5.49
N VAL A 48 3.99 6.44 -5.02
CA VAL A 48 3.19 6.03 -3.86
C VAL A 48 4.08 5.38 -2.81
N ARG A 49 4.32 6.10 -1.71
CA ARG A 49 4.98 5.56 -0.52
C ARG A 49 4.09 5.70 0.71
N ARG A 50 3.97 4.62 1.47
CA ARG A 50 3.14 4.55 2.67
C ARG A 50 3.97 4.78 3.94
N SER A 51 3.48 5.66 4.80
CA SER A 51 3.92 5.77 6.20
C SER A 51 2.82 5.28 7.14
N TRP A 52 3.17 4.41 8.10
CA TRP A 52 2.24 3.86 9.09
C TRP A 52 1.73 4.91 10.08
N ARG A 53 2.55 5.93 10.39
CA ARG A 53 2.19 7.00 11.31
C ARG A 53 1.20 7.97 10.66
N ARG A 54 1.51 8.42 9.44
CA ARG A 54 0.73 9.45 8.73
C ARG A 54 -0.53 8.92 8.03
N ASN A 55 -0.43 7.79 7.33
CA ASN A 55 -1.53 7.30 6.48
C ASN A 55 -2.06 5.98 7.02
N LYS A 56 -3.25 5.94 7.63
CA LYS A 56 -3.84 4.70 8.18
C LYS A 56 -4.61 3.90 7.11
N LEU A 57 -4.58 2.57 7.19
CA LEU A 57 -5.33 1.69 6.26
C LEU A 57 -6.79 1.61 6.65
N LYS A 58 -7.69 1.87 5.71
CA LYS A 58 -9.15 1.69 5.90
C LYS A 58 -9.55 0.23 5.61
N ILE A 59 -8.88 -0.75 6.21
CA ILE A 59 -9.23 -2.17 6.07
C ILE A 59 -10.33 -2.50 7.08
N LYS A 60 -11.58 -2.37 6.62
CA LYS A 60 -12.82 -2.75 7.31
C LYS A 60 -12.78 -4.23 7.81
N PRO A 61 -13.57 -4.63 8.82
CA PRO A 61 -14.94 -4.20 9.08
C PRO A 61 -14.98 -3.15 10.19
N ARG A 62 -14.86 -1.85 9.87
CA ARG A 62 -15.41 -0.85 10.80
C ARG A 62 -16.89 -1.19 10.94
N LYS A 63 -17.31 -1.53 12.15
CA LYS A 63 -18.69 -1.42 12.64
C LYS A 63 -19.08 0.07 12.60
N LEU A 64 -19.16 0.65 11.41
CA LEU A 64 -19.81 1.95 11.25
C LEU A 64 -21.29 1.59 11.09
N ARG A 65 -22.12 1.93 12.08
CA ARG A 65 -23.58 2.00 11.85
C ARG A 65 -23.78 2.89 10.64
N LYS A 66 -24.33 2.33 9.58
CA LYS A 66 -24.79 3.18 8.48
C LYS A 66 -26.07 3.82 9.00
N ARG A 67 -26.06 5.15 9.17
CA ARG A 67 -27.21 5.89 9.72
C ARG A 67 -28.51 5.66 8.93
N HIS A 68 -28.41 5.23 7.67
CA HIS A 68 -29.53 4.95 6.77
C HIS A 68 -29.99 3.48 6.72
N LEU A 69 -29.41 2.58 7.52
CA LEU A 69 -29.78 1.15 7.50
C LEU A 69 -30.61 0.69 8.72
N GLY A 70 -31.09 1.62 9.57
CA GLY A 70 -31.80 1.30 10.83
C GLY A 70 -30.84 0.84 11.94
#